data_AF-A0A7V9TLZ3-F1
#
_entry.id   AF-A0A7V9TLZ3-F1
#
_cell.length_a   1.000
_cell.length_b   1.000
_cell.length_c   1.000
_cell.angle_alpha   90.00
_cell.angle_beta   90.00
_cell.angle_gamma   90.00
#
_symmetry.space_group_name_H-M   'P 1'
#
loop_
_entity.id
_entity.type
_entity.pdbx_description
1 polymer ?
#
loop_
_entity_poly.entity_id
_entity_poly.type
_entity_poly.pdbx_seq_one_letter_code
_entity_poly.pdbx_strand_id
1 'polypeptide(L)'
;MSVWIIVVVDRMIRNYHVDERVVNALNRLPGDIMLPNLPASQKIARELIDNEQIVGDEPLALATAASHAAETLHGALSRWIGRDGCHALFLRAQAQAADQHPALKVMQLRLREEPYASCIKESIEEFGDAATAAAIEAMLAATISLLGRLVGDDMANNLIERSIPHYEREKNGSDRRREE
;
A
#
# COMPACT_ATOMS: atom_id res chain seq x y z
N MET A 1 -20.48 -6.45 24.11
CA MET A 1 -20.34 -5.48 23.01
C MET A 1 -20.19 -6.26 21.70
N SER A 2 -21.28 -6.78 21.12
CA SER A 2 -21.18 -7.73 19.99
C SER A 2 -22.27 -7.58 18.92
N VAL A 3 -23.08 -6.53 18.98
CA VAL A 3 -24.21 -6.33 18.04
C VAL A 3 -23.83 -5.44 16.85
N TRP A 4 -22.81 -4.59 16.99
CA TRP A 4 -22.40 -3.65 15.94
C TRP A 4 -21.72 -4.31 14.72
N ILE A 5 -21.01 -5.43 14.92
CA ILE A 5 -20.28 -6.11 13.84
C ILE A 5 -21.25 -6.77 12.85
N ILE A 6 -22.35 -7.34 13.33
CA ILE A 6 -23.34 -8.03 12.48
C ILE A 6 -24.13 -7.04 11.63
N VAL A 7 -24.50 -5.87 12.19
CA VAL A 7 -25.23 -4.82 11.45
C VAL A 7 -24.36 -4.19 10.35
N VAL A 8 -23.05 -4.08 10.57
CA VAL A 8 -22.10 -3.54 9.58
C VAL A 8 -21.86 -4.51 8.43
N VAL A 9 -21.80 -5.82 8.71
CA VAL A 9 -21.61 -6.86 7.69
C VAL A 9 -22.87 -7.02 6.82
N ASP A 10 -24.06 -6.96 7.42
CA ASP A 10 -25.34 -7.05 6.69
C ASP A 10 -25.64 -5.80 5.82
N ARG A 11 -25.07 -4.65 6.19
CA ARG A 11 -25.10 -3.42 5.38
C ARG A 11 -24.09 -3.41 4.23
N MET A 12 -23.00 -4.20 4.33
CA MET A 12 -21.97 -4.29 3.28
C MET A 12 -22.40 -5.14 2.07
N ILE A 13 -23.28 -6.13 2.25
CA ILE A 13 -23.67 -7.05 1.17
C ILE A 13 -24.71 -6.43 0.21
N ARG A 14 -25.45 -5.41 0.65
CA ARG A 14 -26.60 -4.86 -0.09
C ARG A 14 -26.30 -3.77 -1.12
N ASN A 15 -25.07 -3.28 -1.26
CA ASN A 15 -24.83 -1.99 -1.94
C ASN A 15 -23.81 -1.96 -3.09
N TYR A 16 -23.46 -3.09 -3.71
CA TYR A 16 -22.61 -3.11 -4.90
C TYR A 16 -23.42 -3.39 -6.17
N HIS A 17 -23.97 -2.33 -6.78
CA HIS A 17 -24.40 -2.32 -8.16
C HIS A 17 -23.52 -1.31 -8.91
N VAL A 18 -22.59 -1.81 -9.72
CA VAL A 18 -21.69 -0.97 -10.52
C VAL A 18 -22.47 -0.52 -11.76
N ASP A 19 -22.61 0.80 -11.93
CA ASP A 19 -23.37 1.41 -13.02
C ASP A 19 -22.58 1.34 -14.34
N GLU A 20 -23.12 0.55 -15.28
CA GLU A 20 -22.56 0.24 -16.60
C GLU A 20 -22.38 1.50 -17.49
N ARG A 21 -22.95 2.64 -17.07
CA ARG A 21 -22.84 3.93 -17.77
C ARG A 21 -21.49 4.61 -17.56
N VAL A 22 -20.79 4.30 -16.47
CA VAL A 22 -19.43 4.83 -16.19
C VAL A 22 -18.41 4.17 -17.12
N VAL A 23 -18.61 2.89 -17.45
CA VAL A 23 -17.72 2.12 -18.34
C VAL A 23 -17.82 2.62 -19.79
N ASN A 24 -19.01 3.04 -20.24
CA ASN A 24 -19.21 3.55 -21.59
C ASN A 24 -18.71 4.99 -21.80
N ALA A 25 -18.54 5.78 -20.74
CA ALA A 25 -18.02 7.14 -20.83
C ALA A 25 -16.50 7.19 -21.08
N LEU A 26 -15.75 6.13 -20.76
CA LEU A 26 -14.29 6.07 -20.84
C LEU A 26 -13.73 5.71 -22.24
N ASN A 27 -14.57 5.29 -23.19
CA ASN A 27 -14.12 4.80 -24.51
C ASN A 27 -14.15 5.84 -25.64
N ARG A 28 -14.32 7.15 -25.36
CA ARG A 28 -14.68 8.14 -26.41
C ARG A 28 -13.80 9.38 -26.59
N LEU A 29 -12.58 9.48 -26.07
CA LEU A 29 -11.72 10.64 -26.37
C LEU A 29 -10.25 10.26 -26.67
N PRO A 30 -9.62 10.84 -27.71
CA PRO A 30 -8.21 10.64 -28.04
C PRO A 30 -7.31 11.77 -27.51
N GLY A 31 -6.13 11.38 -27.01
CA GLY A 31 -4.87 12.11 -27.18
C GLY A 31 -4.60 13.31 -26.28
N ASP A 32 -4.32 13.08 -24.99
CA ASP A 32 -3.18 13.71 -24.30
C ASP A 32 -2.85 12.90 -23.03
N ILE A 33 -1.58 12.62 -22.78
CA ILE A 33 -1.12 11.68 -21.74
C ILE A 33 -1.15 12.40 -20.39
N MET A 34 -2.34 12.55 -19.81
CA MET A 34 -2.49 12.68 -18.37
C MET A 34 -2.41 11.27 -17.78
N LEU A 35 -1.47 11.05 -16.86
CA LEU A 35 -1.48 9.92 -15.95
C LEU A 35 -2.94 9.71 -15.49
N PRO A 36 -3.49 8.49 -15.62
CA PRO A 36 -4.89 8.22 -15.30
C PRO A 36 -5.17 8.78 -13.91
N ASN A 37 -6.35 9.36 -13.73
CA ASN A 37 -6.83 9.89 -12.44
C ASN A 37 -6.94 8.73 -11.44
N LEU A 38 -5.80 8.33 -10.89
CA LEU A 38 -5.66 7.26 -9.92
C LEU A 38 -6.43 7.72 -8.68
N PRO A 39 -7.34 6.91 -8.11
CA PRO A 39 -7.95 7.22 -6.82
C PRO A 39 -6.89 7.64 -5.79
N ALA A 40 -7.24 8.57 -4.90
CA ALA A 40 -6.29 9.19 -3.97
C ALA A 40 -5.41 8.17 -3.21
N SER A 41 -5.96 7.01 -2.85
CA SER A 41 -5.21 5.93 -2.20
C SER A 41 -4.13 5.30 -3.06
N GLN A 42 -4.33 5.19 -4.37
CA GLN A 42 -3.30 4.72 -5.32
C GLN A 42 -2.20 5.76 -5.50
N LYS A 43 -2.53 7.05 -5.51
CA LYS A 43 -1.52 8.12 -5.55
C LYS A 43 -0.60 8.05 -4.32
N ILE A 44 -1.18 7.94 -3.12
CA ILE A 44 -0.42 7.83 -1.87
C ILE A 44 0.40 6.53 -1.85
N ALA A 45 -0.17 5.41 -2.31
CA ALA A 45 0.57 4.15 -2.42
C ALA A 45 1.79 4.28 -3.33
N ARG A 46 1.64 4.90 -4.50
CA ARG A 46 2.75 5.17 -5.42
C ARG A 46 3.82 6.06 -4.79
N GLU A 47 3.41 7.15 -4.13
CA GLU A 47 4.34 8.04 -3.41
C GLU A 47 5.15 7.30 -2.34
N LEU A 48 4.53 6.38 -1.59
CA LEU A 48 5.24 5.53 -0.62
C LEU A 48 6.30 4.66 -1.29
N ILE A 49 5.97 4.04 -2.43
CA ILE A 49 6.89 3.17 -3.17
C ILE A 49 8.06 3.98 -3.74
N ASP A 50 7.77 5.14 -4.33
CA ASP A 50 8.78 6.01 -4.96
C ASP A 50 9.78 6.53 -3.90
N ASN A 51 9.33 6.79 -2.68
CA ASN A 51 10.21 7.18 -1.57
C ASN A 51 11.19 6.06 -1.17
N GLU A 52 10.75 4.80 -1.23
CA GLU A 52 11.57 3.64 -0.87
C GLU A 52 12.57 3.26 -1.98
N GLN A 53 12.30 3.61 -3.25
CA GLN A 53 13.24 3.36 -4.35
C GLN A 53 14.57 4.13 -4.21
N ILE A 54 14.60 5.22 -3.43
CA ILE A 54 15.74 6.13 -3.28
C ILE A 54 16.56 5.81 -2.01
N VAL A 55 16.22 4.75 -1.27
CA VAL A 55 16.93 4.39 -0.03
C VAL A 55 18.26 3.69 -0.36
N GLY A 56 19.31 4.48 -0.64
CA GLY A 56 20.67 4.02 -0.93
C GLY A 56 21.31 4.69 -2.16
N ASP A 57 22.55 4.31 -2.50
CA ASP A 57 23.24 4.76 -3.73
C ASP A 57 22.86 3.91 -4.97
N GLU A 58 22.06 2.84 -4.81
CA GLU A 58 21.62 1.97 -5.90
C GLU A 58 20.09 1.87 -6.01
N PRO A 59 19.52 1.95 -7.23
CA PRO A 59 18.09 1.78 -7.43
C PRO A 59 17.66 0.35 -7.12
N LEU A 60 16.68 0.22 -6.23
CA LEU A 60 16.06 -1.07 -5.91
C LEU A 60 15.13 -1.54 -7.05
N ALA A 61 14.99 -2.86 -7.19
CA ALA A 61 13.94 -3.45 -8.03
C ALA A 61 12.54 -3.01 -7.56
N LEU A 62 11.59 -2.89 -8.48
CA LEU A 62 10.29 -2.27 -8.19
C LEU A 62 9.51 -3.05 -7.12
N ALA A 63 9.52 -4.38 -7.19
CA ALA A 63 8.84 -5.22 -6.22
C ALA A 63 9.48 -5.15 -4.83
N THR A 64 10.81 -4.98 -4.76
CA THR A 64 11.55 -4.80 -3.51
C THR A 64 11.20 -3.47 -2.86
N ALA A 65 11.23 -2.37 -3.61
CA ALA A 65 10.83 -1.05 -3.10
C ALA A 65 9.36 -1.06 -2.62
N ALA A 66 8.47 -1.71 -3.39
CA ALA A 66 7.07 -1.85 -3.00
C ALA A 66 6.89 -2.69 -1.72
N SER A 67 7.68 -3.75 -1.56
CA SER A 67 7.71 -4.54 -0.32
C SER A 67 8.13 -3.69 0.87
N HIS A 68 9.23 -2.95 0.76
CA HIS A 68 9.71 -2.09 1.84
C HIS A 68 8.65 -1.05 2.23
N ALA A 69 7.97 -0.43 1.25
CA ALA A 69 6.86 0.48 1.50
C ALA A 69 5.73 -0.17 2.32
N ALA A 70 5.38 -1.42 2.02
CA ALA A 70 4.40 -2.20 2.78
C ALA A 70 4.86 -2.52 4.20
N GLU A 71 6.15 -2.83 4.40
CA GLU A 71 6.73 -3.06 5.72
C GLU A 71 6.77 -1.79 6.56
N THR A 72 7.21 -0.67 5.99
CA THR A 72 7.23 0.67 6.61
C THR A 72 5.81 1.06 7.05
N LEU A 73 4.83 0.94 6.16
CA LEU A 73 3.43 1.26 6.48
C LEU A 73 2.86 0.33 7.55
N HIS A 74 3.10 -0.98 7.47
CA HIS A 74 2.66 -1.94 8.47
C HIS A 74 3.27 -1.61 9.84
N GLY A 75 4.58 -1.35 9.89
CA GLY A 75 5.31 -0.98 11.10
C GLY A 75 4.73 0.27 11.74
N ALA A 76 4.49 1.33 10.96
CA ALA A 76 3.91 2.56 11.47
C ALA A 76 2.47 2.38 11.95
N LEU A 77 1.59 1.78 11.16
CA LEU A 77 0.19 1.55 11.54
C LEU A 77 0.10 0.64 12.78
N SER A 78 0.95 -0.37 12.89
CA SER A 78 0.95 -1.28 14.05
C SER A 78 1.19 -0.56 15.39
N ARG A 79 1.88 0.60 15.38
CA ARG A 79 2.08 1.44 16.58
C ARG A 79 0.79 2.13 17.03
N TRP A 80 -0.12 2.42 16.11
CA TRP A 80 -1.36 3.15 16.37
C TRP A 80 -2.56 2.23 16.60
N ILE A 81 -2.75 1.22 15.76
CA ILE A 81 -3.92 0.32 15.79
C ILE A 81 -3.61 -1.07 16.39
N GLY A 82 -2.36 -1.30 16.80
CA GLY A 82 -1.88 -2.59 17.28
C GLY A 82 -1.53 -3.55 16.15
N ARG A 83 -0.64 -4.51 16.44
CA ARG A 83 -0.12 -5.46 15.43
C ARG A 83 -1.21 -6.34 14.81
N ASP A 84 -2.08 -6.91 15.64
CA ASP A 84 -3.10 -7.84 15.17
C ASP A 84 -4.17 -7.11 14.33
N GLY A 85 -4.51 -5.87 14.71
CA GLY A 85 -5.41 -5.00 13.94
C GLY A 85 -4.81 -4.58 12.59
N CYS A 86 -3.53 -4.20 12.59
CA CYS A 86 -2.79 -3.88 11.36
C CYS A 86 -2.70 -5.09 10.42
N HIS A 87 -2.35 -6.26 10.96
CA HIS A 87 -2.27 -7.47 10.16
C HIS A 87 -3.61 -7.86 9.53
N ALA A 88 -4.71 -7.78 10.29
CA ALA A 88 -6.06 -8.04 9.77
C ALA A 88 -6.45 -7.05 8.65
N LEU A 89 -6.05 -5.78 8.77
CA LEU A 89 -6.26 -4.76 7.75
C LEU A 89 -5.52 -5.12 6.44
N PHE A 90 -4.26 -5.49 6.53
CA PHE A 90 -3.44 -5.90 5.38
C PHE A 90 -3.95 -7.19 4.73
N LEU A 91 -4.34 -8.21 5.51
CA LEU A 91 -4.95 -9.43 4.95
C LEU A 91 -6.24 -9.12 4.18
N ARG A 92 -7.06 -8.22 4.71
CA ARG A 92 -8.29 -7.78 4.04
C ARG A 92 -7.98 -7.02 2.75
N ALA A 93 -6.98 -6.13 2.76
CA ALA A 93 -6.53 -5.40 1.58
C ALA A 93 -5.96 -6.35 0.51
N GLN A 94 -5.15 -7.33 0.92
CA GLN A 94 -4.61 -8.37 0.03
C GLN A 94 -5.76 -9.15 -0.63
N ALA A 95 -6.75 -9.58 0.14
CA ALA A 95 -7.91 -10.29 -0.40
C ALA A 95 -8.70 -9.44 -1.41
N GLN A 96 -8.86 -8.13 -1.17
CA GLN A 96 -9.53 -7.24 -2.12
C GLN A 96 -8.75 -7.03 -3.42
N ALA A 97 -7.43 -6.95 -3.35
CA ALA A 97 -6.58 -6.73 -4.52
C ALA A 97 -6.27 -8.03 -5.29
N ALA A 98 -6.31 -9.19 -4.64
CA ALA A 98 -5.96 -10.50 -5.23
C ALA A 98 -6.90 -10.93 -6.37
N ASP A 99 -8.12 -10.37 -6.44
CA ASP A 99 -9.05 -10.62 -7.55
C ASP A 99 -8.53 -10.03 -8.87
N GLN A 100 -7.81 -8.92 -8.80
CA GLN A 100 -7.26 -8.20 -9.96
C GLN A 100 -5.76 -8.48 -10.17
N HIS A 101 -5.07 -8.92 -9.13
CA HIS A 101 -3.62 -9.16 -9.13
C HIS A 101 -3.29 -10.57 -8.63
N PRO A 102 -3.18 -11.56 -9.53
CA PRO A 102 -2.89 -12.96 -9.18
C PRO A 102 -1.58 -13.15 -8.39
N ALA A 103 -0.59 -12.29 -8.59
CA ALA A 103 0.69 -12.28 -7.85
C ALA A 103 0.50 -12.24 -6.33
N LEU A 104 -0.55 -11.57 -5.83
CA LEU A 104 -0.85 -11.52 -4.39
C LEU A 104 -1.25 -12.88 -3.81
N LYS A 105 -1.67 -13.85 -4.63
CA LYS A 105 -2.08 -15.19 -4.16
C LYS A 105 -0.87 -16.07 -3.80
N VAL A 106 0.28 -15.78 -4.39
CA VAL A 106 1.55 -16.47 -4.10
C VAL A 106 2.25 -15.83 -2.89
N MET A 107 2.07 -14.53 -2.71
CA MET A 107 2.61 -13.79 -1.57
C MET A 107 1.92 -14.18 -0.25
N GLN A 108 2.72 -14.28 0.82
CA GLN A 108 2.22 -14.57 2.16
C GLN A 108 2.60 -13.47 3.14
N LEU A 109 1.60 -12.90 3.81
CA LEU A 109 1.78 -11.93 4.89
C LEU A 109 1.91 -12.66 6.23
N ARG A 110 2.97 -12.39 6.99
CA ARG A 110 3.29 -13.13 8.22
C ARG A 110 3.23 -12.24 9.45
N LEU A 111 2.33 -12.58 10.37
CA LEU A 111 2.24 -11.89 11.64
C LEU A 111 3.49 -12.16 12.50
N ARG A 112 4.20 -11.10 12.90
CA ARG A 112 5.37 -11.13 13.82
C ARG A 112 6.63 -11.81 13.25
N GLU A 113 6.73 -11.97 11.93
CA GLU A 113 7.94 -12.40 11.26
C GLU A 113 8.52 -11.25 10.41
N GLU A 114 9.85 -11.24 10.29
CA GLU A 114 10.58 -10.36 9.37
C GLU A 114 11.26 -11.24 8.30
N PRO A 115 11.06 -10.99 6.99
CA PRO A 115 10.22 -9.94 6.40
C PRO A 115 8.71 -10.20 6.60
N TYR A 116 7.92 -9.13 6.69
CA TYR A 116 6.46 -9.21 6.89
C TYR A 116 5.77 -9.81 5.67
N ALA A 117 6.25 -9.45 4.48
CA ALA A 117 5.85 -10.05 3.22
C ALA A 117 6.88 -11.10 2.80
N SER A 118 6.42 -12.34 2.63
CA SER A 118 7.24 -13.46 2.18
C SER A 118 6.79 -13.94 0.80
N CYS A 119 7.64 -14.74 0.16
CA CYS A 119 7.44 -15.29 -1.18
C CYS A 119 7.49 -14.26 -2.32
N ILE A 120 8.21 -13.15 -2.12
CA ILE A 120 8.33 -12.08 -3.14
C ILE A 120 9.17 -12.54 -4.32
N LYS A 121 10.27 -13.25 -4.05
CA LYS A 121 11.17 -13.79 -5.09
C LYS A 121 10.43 -14.76 -6.01
N GLU A 122 9.60 -15.62 -5.42
CA GLU A 122 8.74 -16.57 -6.10
C GLU A 122 7.67 -15.86 -6.95
N SER A 123 7.06 -14.79 -6.42
CA SER A 123 6.14 -13.95 -7.20
C SER A 123 6.83 -13.25 -8.38
N ILE A 124 8.06 -12.75 -8.19
CA ILE A 124 8.86 -12.13 -9.26
C ILE A 124 9.21 -13.17 -10.33
N GLU A 125 9.58 -14.39 -9.93
CA GLU A 125 9.91 -15.48 -10.85
C GLU A 125 8.70 -15.94 -11.67
N GLU A 126 7.50 -15.97 -11.08
CA GLU A 126 6.28 -16.42 -11.76
C GLU A 126 5.59 -15.32 -12.59
N PHE A 127 5.51 -14.09 -12.08
CA PHE A 127 4.72 -13.00 -12.69
C PHE A 127 5.57 -11.84 -13.21
N GLY A 128 6.84 -11.76 -12.83
CA GLY A 128 7.73 -10.65 -13.14
C GLY A 128 7.75 -9.55 -12.09
N ASP A 129 8.83 -8.75 -12.09
CA ASP A 129 9.06 -7.66 -11.14
C ASP A 129 7.96 -6.59 -11.21
N ALA A 130 7.66 -6.08 -12.40
CA ALA A 130 6.64 -5.04 -12.59
C ALA A 130 5.23 -5.48 -12.17
N ALA A 131 4.86 -6.74 -12.47
CA ALA A 131 3.54 -7.27 -12.09
C ALA A 131 3.44 -7.47 -10.57
N THR A 132 4.52 -7.94 -9.95
CA THR A 132 4.61 -8.08 -8.48
C THR A 132 4.55 -6.71 -7.80
N ALA A 133 5.26 -5.71 -8.32
CA ALA A 133 5.21 -4.35 -7.81
C ALA A 133 3.81 -3.73 -7.90
N ALA A 134 3.15 -3.85 -9.06
CA ALA A 134 1.78 -3.37 -9.25
C ALA A 134 0.77 -4.07 -8.32
N ALA A 135 0.99 -5.35 -8.05
CA ALA A 135 0.19 -6.13 -7.11
C ALA A 135 0.32 -5.61 -5.67
N ILE A 136 1.55 -5.33 -5.22
CA ILE A 136 1.82 -4.76 -3.89
C ILE A 136 1.27 -3.34 -3.78
N GLU A 137 1.42 -2.52 -4.82
CA GLU A 137 0.82 -1.18 -4.88
C GLU A 137 -0.70 -1.22 -4.73
N ALA A 138 -1.38 -2.14 -5.44
CA ALA A 138 -2.82 -2.30 -5.33
C ALA A 138 -3.25 -2.70 -3.91
N MET A 139 -2.48 -3.57 -3.25
CA MET A 139 -2.68 -3.93 -1.84
C MET A 139 -2.48 -2.73 -0.90
N LEU A 140 -1.46 -1.91 -1.11
CA LEU A 140 -1.24 -0.67 -0.36
C LEU A 140 -2.39 0.31 -0.54
N ALA A 141 -2.84 0.53 -1.78
CA ALA A 141 -3.97 1.39 -2.08
C ALA A 141 -5.27 0.90 -1.42
N ALA A 142 -5.51 -0.42 -1.42
CA ALA A 142 -6.64 -1.02 -0.72
C ALA A 142 -6.53 -0.84 0.81
N THR A 143 -5.32 -0.96 1.37
CA THR A 143 -5.05 -0.72 2.80
C THR A 143 -5.40 0.71 3.19
N ILE A 144 -4.92 1.69 2.42
CA ILE A 144 -5.18 3.13 2.64
C ILE A 144 -6.69 3.42 2.51
N SER A 145 -7.35 2.85 1.50
CA SER A 145 -8.79 3.01 1.33
C SER A 145 -9.60 2.42 2.50
N LEU A 146 -9.23 1.24 2.99
CA LEU A 146 -9.87 0.64 4.16
C LEU A 146 -9.63 1.46 5.43
N LEU A 147 -8.44 2.04 5.57
CA LEU A 147 -8.12 2.94 6.69
C LEU A 147 -8.99 4.21 6.65
N GLY A 148 -9.11 4.86 5.49
CA GLY A 148 -9.99 6.01 5.28
C GLY A 148 -11.45 5.72 5.62
N ARG A 149 -11.94 4.52 5.28
CA ARG A 149 -13.29 4.06 5.66
C ARG A 149 -13.45 3.79 7.16
N LEU A 150 -12.38 3.46 7.88
CA LEU A 150 -12.42 3.12 9.31
C LEU A 150 -12.35 4.35 10.20
N VAL A 151 -11.46 5.30 9.88
CA VAL A 151 -11.17 6.46 10.73
C VAL A 151 -11.50 7.82 10.09
N GLY A 152 -11.94 7.83 8.83
CA GLY A 152 -12.09 9.01 8.00
C GLY A 152 -10.84 9.29 7.15
N ASP A 153 -11.03 9.78 5.92
CA ASP A 153 -9.95 10.03 4.97
C ASP A 153 -8.92 11.04 5.50
N ASP A 154 -9.36 12.10 6.18
CA ASP A 154 -8.48 13.10 6.78
C ASP A 154 -7.56 12.51 7.87
N MET A 155 -8.09 11.61 8.69
CA MET A 155 -7.30 10.95 9.74
C MET A 155 -6.36 9.90 9.16
N ALA A 156 -6.81 9.16 8.14
CA ALA A 156 -5.96 8.21 7.43
C ALA A 156 -4.76 8.90 6.78
N ASN A 157 -4.99 10.03 6.10
CA ASN A 157 -3.91 10.84 5.51
C ASN A 157 -2.93 11.32 6.59
N ASN A 158 -3.42 11.87 7.70
CA ASN A 158 -2.56 12.29 8.81
C ASN A 158 -1.72 11.14 9.41
N LEU A 159 -2.28 9.94 9.53
CA LEU A 159 -1.55 8.77 10.01
C LEU A 159 -0.48 8.33 9.01
N ILE A 160 -0.78 8.40 7.71
CA ILE A 160 0.16 8.03 6.65
C ILE A 160 1.29 9.07 6.54
N GLU A 161 0.97 10.37 6.53
CA GLU A 161 1.97 11.44 6.52
C GLU A 161 2.94 11.32 7.70
N ARG A 162 2.44 11.00 8.90
CA ARG A 162 3.27 10.76 10.08
C ARG A 162 4.04 9.44 10.05
N SER A 163 3.60 8.50 9.21
CA SER A 163 4.25 7.20 9.02
C SER A 163 5.39 7.24 8.03
N ILE A 164 5.37 8.19 7.10
CA ILE A 164 6.49 8.47 6.21
C ILE A 164 7.57 9.09 7.10
N PRO A 165 8.72 8.40 7.32
CA PRO A 165 9.82 9.06 7.98
C PRO A 165 10.18 10.28 7.16
N HIS A 166 10.03 11.47 7.75
CA HIS A 166 10.79 12.62 7.29
C HIS A 166 12.25 12.20 7.45
N TYR A 167 12.89 11.81 6.36
CA TYR A 167 14.34 11.66 6.26
C TYR A 167 14.95 13.07 6.41
N GLU A 168 14.85 13.66 7.60
CA GLU A 168 15.71 14.76 7.98
C GLU A 168 17.13 14.20 8.11
N ARG A 169 17.89 14.35 7.02
CA ARG A 169 19.17 15.05 7.07
C ARG A 169 20.22 14.51 8.06
N GLU A 170 20.50 13.21 8.06
CA GLU A 170 21.75 12.68 8.65
C GLU A 170 22.95 12.67 7.68
N LYS A 171 22.91 13.47 6.60
CA LYS A 171 24.10 13.79 5.76
C LYS A 171 24.77 15.11 6.14
N ASN A 172 24.60 15.58 7.37
CA ASN A 172 25.21 16.83 7.88
C ASN A 172 26.13 16.61 9.09
N GLY A 173 26.58 15.38 9.35
CA GLY A 173 27.37 15.03 10.55
C GLY A 173 28.82 14.58 10.32
N SER A 174 29.26 14.26 9.10
CA SER A 174 30.56 13.62 8.87
C SER A 174 31.66 14.56 8.34
N ASP A 175 31.57 15.86 8.62
CA ASP A 175 32.56 16.85 8.16
C ASP A 175 33.11 17.77 9.27
N ARG A 176 33.38 17.22 10.46
CA ARG A 176 34.18 17.92 11.50
C ARG A 176 34.96 16.96 12.37
N ARG A 177 36.16 16.57 11.93
CA ARG A 177 37.40 16.45 12.75
C ARG A 177 38.52 15.86 11.90
N ARG A 178 39.23 16.72 11.17
CA ARG A 178 40.62 16.47 10.79
C ARG A 178 41.40 17.78 10.63
N GLU A 179 41.48 18.52 11.72
CA GLU A 179 42.52 19.50 12.05
C GLU A 179 42.58 19.39 13.59
N GLU A 180 43.68 19.10 14.28
CA GLU A 180 45.12 19.28 14.04
C GLU A 180 45.92 18.14 14.71
#